data_AF-A0A660TQB9-F1
#
_entry.id   AF-A0A660TQB9-F1
#
_cell.length_a   1.000
_cell.length_b   1.000
_cell.length_c   1.000
_cell.angle_alpha   90.00
_cell.angle_beta   90.00
_cell.angle_gamma   90.00
#
_symmetry.space_group_name_H-M   'P 1'
#
loop_
_entity.id
_entity.type
_entity.pdbx_description
1 polymer ?
#
loop_
_entity_poly.entity_id
_entity_poly.type
_entity_poly.pdbx_seq_one_letter_code
_entity_poly.pdbx_strand_id
1 'polypeptide(L)' 'MADLKTAYMGIALENPVIAGASELTSNMNSIRKIEEAGAGALVIKSLFEEQIQLERARFDEEQHQYDGMNAEMS' A
#
# COMPACT_ATOMS: atom_id res chain seq x y z
N MET A 1 19.87 -28.28 -9.45
CA MET A 1 18.95 -27.12 -9.43
C MET A 1 19.80 -25.86 -9.50
N ALA A 2 19.31 -24.81 -10.16
CA ALA A 2 20.02 -23.53 -10.25
C ALA A 2 19.88 -22.75 -8.94
N ASP A 3 20.94 -22.08 -8.52
CA ASP A 3 20.87 -21.07 -7.47
C ASP A 3 20.22 -19.81 -8.05
N LEU A 4 19.20 -19.30 -7.36
CA LEU A 4 18.44 -18.12 -7.77
C LEU A 4 18.82 -16.89 -6.95
N LYS A 5 19.67 -17.00 -5.92
CA LYS A 5 20.10 -15.87 -5.12
C LYS A 5 20.71 -14.79 -6.01
N THR A 6 20.33 -13.54 -5.76
CA THR A 6 20.79 -12.38 -6.54
C THR A 6 21.01 -11.18 -5.65
N ALA A 7 21.66 -10.14 -6.19
CA ALA A 7 21.82 -8.86 -5.52
C ALA A 7 21.23 -7.74 -6.39
N TYR A 8 20.39 -6.91 -5.81
CA TYR A 8 19.79 -5.75 -6.46
C TYR A 8 20.08 -4.49 -5.64
N MET A 9 20.77 -3.51 -6.25
CA MET A 9 21.17 -2.27 -5.57
C MET A 9 21.91 -2.49 -4.23
N GLY A 10 22.70 -3.56 -4.13
CA GLY A 10 23.43 -3.93 -2.90
C GLY A 10 22.61 -4.71 -1.87
N ILE A 11 21.33 -4.98 -2.13
CA ILE A 11 20.45 -5.80 -1.30
C ILE A 11 20.50 -7.25 -1.80
N ALA A 12 20.80 -8.19 -0.92
CA ALA A 12 20.74 -9.62 -1.23
C ALA A 12 19.28 -10.10 -1.24
N LEU A 13 18.90 -10.82 -2.30
CA LEU A 13 17.57 -11.41 -2.49
C LEU A 13 17.70 -12.92 -2.66
N GLU A 14 16.77 -13.67 -2.08
CA GLU A 14 16.73 -15.14 -2.20
C GLU A 14 16.44 -15.61 -3.63
N ASN A 15 15.80 -14.76 -4.44
CA ASN A 15 15.50 -15.03 -5.85
C ASN A 15 15.27 -13.71 -6.63
N PRO A 16 15.27 -13.72 -7.97
CA PRO A 16 15.13 -12.51 -8.78
C PRO A 16 13.66 -12.11 -9.03
N VAL A 17 12.68 -12.77 -8.42
CA VAL A 17 11.25 -12.51 -8.65
C VAL A 17 10.81 -11.34 -7.78
N ILE A 18 10.32 -10.28 -8.42
CA ILE A 18 9.83 -9.07 -7.76
C ILE A 18 8.36 -8.86 -8.14
N ALA A 19 7.47 -8.70 -7.15
CA ALA A 19 6.08 -8.38 -7.39
C ALA A 19 5.93 -6.88 -7.77
N GLY A 20 5.36 -6.61 -8.95
CA GLY A 20 5.16 -5.23 -9.42
C GLY A 20 4.07 -4.48 -8.67
N ALA A 21 4.09 -3.14 -8.77
CA ALA A 21 3.10 -2.26 -8.18
C ALA A 21 1.69 -2.61 -8.70
N SER A 22 0.80 -3.01 -7.79
CA SER A 22 -0.55 -3.46 -8.12
C SER A 22 -1.46 -3.38 -6.90
N GLU A 23 -2.74 -3.76 -7.05
CA GLU A 23 -3.65 -3.87 -5.90
C GLU A 23 -3.19 -4.91 -4.87
N LEU A 24 -2.39 -5.90 -5.29
CA LEU A 24 -1.83 -6.89 -4.36
C LEU A 24 -0.76 -6.29 -3.45
N THR A 25 -0.21 -5.13 -3.80
CA THR A 25 0.80 -4.43 -2.99
C THR A 25 0.23 -3.16 -2.32
N SER A 26 -1.10 -3.08 -2.17
CA SER A 26 -1.78 -1.93 -1.55
C SER A 26 -2.02 -2.08 -0.04
N ASN A 27 -1.97 -3.29 0.49
CA ASN A 27 -2.24 -3.55 1.91
C ASN A 27 -1.38 -4.67 2.49
N MET A 28 -1.22 -4.65 3.82
CA MET A 28 -0.33 -5.55 4.55
C MET A 28 -0.70 -7.03 4.44
N ASN A 29 -1.99 -7.35 4.36
CA ASN A 29 -2.44 -8.75 4.26
C ASN A 29 -2.01 -9.38 2.92
N SER A 30 -2.17 -8.64 1.82
CA SER A 30 -1.73 -9.09 0.50
C SER A 30 -0.20 -9.11 0.39
N ILE A 31 0.48 -8.12 0.97
CA ILE A 31 1.95 -8.09 1.04
C ILE A 31 2.50 -9.34 1.73
N ARG A 32 1.90 -9.75 2.85
CA ARG A 32 2.28 -10.97 3.56
C ARG A 32 2.14 -12.22 2.69
N LYS A 33 1.05 -12.33 1.93
CA LYS A 33 0.84 -13.45 1.00
C LYS A 33 1.88 -13.49 -0.13
N ILE A 34 2.33 -12.33 -0.60
CA ILE A 34 3.38 -12.23 -1.63
C ILE A 34 4.72 -12.74 -1.07
N GLU A 35 5.04 -12.37 0.17
CA GLU A 35 6.23 -12.87 0.87
C GLU A 35 6.15 -14.38 1.12
N GLU A 36 5.02 -14.88 1.62
CA GLU A 36 4.75 -16.31 1.82
C GLU A 36 4.81 -17.11 0.50
N ALA A 37 4.47 -16.50 -0.63
CA ALA A 37 4.60 -17.09 -1.97
C ALA A 37 6.04 -17.14 -2.48
N GLY A 38 6.99 -16.53 -1.75
CA GLY A 38 8.42 -16.60 -2.03
C GLY A 38 8.94 -15.52 -2.97
N ALA A 39 8.26 -14.39 -3.14
CA ALA A 39 8.83 -13.26 -3.89
C ALA A 39 10.07 -12.70 -3.15
N GLY A 40 11.15 -12.43 -3.87
CA GLY A 40 12.37 -11.86 -3.30
C GLY A 40 12.20 -10.40 -2.86
N ALA A 41 11.35 -9.64 -3.55
CA ALA A 41 10.97 -8.27 -3.20
C ALA A 41 9.60 -7.89 -3.80
N LEU A 42 9.10 -6.69 -3.48
CA LEU A 42 7.90 -6.12 -4.08
C LEU A 42 8.00 -4.60 -4.25
N VAL A 43 7.17 -4.06 -5.14
CA VAL A 43 6.96 -2.61 -5.30
C VAL A 43 5.57 -2.27 -4.77
N ILE A 44 5.50 -1.36 -3.80
CA ILE A 44 4.24 -0.90 -3.21
C ILE A 44 3.39 -0.17 -4.26
N LYS A 45 2.06 -0.31 -4.16
CA LYS A 45 1.12 0.43 -5.02
C LYS A 45 1.44 1.92 -4.97
N SER A 46 1.61 2.53 -6.14
CA SER A 46 1.89 3.97 -6.23
C SER A 46 0.78 4.79 -5.61
N LEU A 47 1.16 5.71 -4.72
CA LEU A 47 0.26 6.75 -4.21
C LEU A 47 0.46 8.00 -5.08
N PHE A 48 -0.56 8.39 -5.82
CA PHE A 48 -0.56 9.67 -6.54
C PHE A 48 -1.02 10.78 -5.59
N GLU A 49 -0.43 11.96 -5.70
CA GLU A 49 -0.75 13.10 -4.82
C GLU A 49 -2.24 13.46 -4.87
N GLU A 50 -2.85 13.42 -6.06
CA GLU A 50 -4.29 13.64 -6.23
C GLU A 50 -5.15 12.62 -5.47
N GLN A 51 -4.72 11.35 -5.40
CA GLN A 51 -5.45 10.32 -4.63
C GLN A 51 -5.36 10.61 -3.13
N ILE A 52 -4.19 11.04 -2.64
CA ILE A 52 -4.00 11.41 -1.23
C ILE A 52 -4.81 12.67 -0.89
N GLN A 53 -4.83 13.67 -1.76
CA GLN A 53 -5.62 14.90 -1.55
C GLN A 53 -7.12 14.59 -1.54
N LEU A 54 -7.61 13.75 -2.46
CA LEU A 54 -9.00 13.31 -2.50
C LEU A 54 -9.40 12.53 -1.24
N GLU A 55 -8.54 11.62 -0.78
CA GLU A 55 -8.77 10.83 0.44
C GLU A 55 -8.84 11.73 1.68
N ARG A 56 -7.95 12.72 1.78
CA ARG A 56 -7.97 13.72 2.85
C ARG A 56 -9.24 14.57 2.83
N ALA A 57 -9.62 15.09 1.65
CA ALA A 57 -10.83 15.91 1.53
C ALA A 57 -12.09 15.14 1.94
N ARG A 58 -12.21 13.87 1.53
CA ARG A 58 -13.30 12.98 1.97
C ARG A 58 -13.30 12.77 3.49
N PHE A 59 -12.13 12.52 4.07
CA PHE A 59 -12.00 12.35 5.50
C PHE A 59 -12.45 13.61 6.27
N ASP A 60 -12.04 14.78 5.81
CA ASP A 60 -12.44 16.07 6.41
C ASP A 60 -13.97 16.30 6.29
N GLU A 61 -14.57 15.99 5.14
CA GLU A 61 -16.03 16.07 4.93
C GLU A 61 -16.79 15.14 5.90
N GLU A 62 -16.33 13.90 6.07
CA GLU A 62 -16.93 12.93 7.00
C GLU A 62 -16.84 13.40 8.46
N GLN A 63 -15.74 14.05 8.87
CA GLN A 63 -15.62 14.60 10.22
C GLN A 63 -16.56 15.78 10.45
N HIS A 64 -16.66 16.70 9.48
CA HIS A 64 -17.48 17.91 9.60
C HIS A 64 -18.98 17.67 9.48
N GLN A 65 -19.41 16.53 8.92
CA GLN A 65 -20.83 16.17 8.84
C GLN A 65 -21.51 16.07 10.22
N TYR A 66 -20.76 15.82 11.29
CA TYR A 66 -21.28 15.72 12.67
C TYR A 66 -21.28 17.05 13.43
N ASP A 67 -20.58 18.09 12.96
CA ASP A 67 -20.50 19.38 13.65
C ASP A 67 -21.83 20.15 13.61
N GLY A 68 -22.63 19.96 12.54
CA GLY A 68 -23.89 20.67 12.33
C GLY A 68 -25.10 20.11 13.07
N MET A 69 -25.04 18.88 13.60
CA MET A 69 -26.21 18.23 14.22
C MET A 69 -26.52 18.72 15.64
N ASN A 70 -25.59 19.42 16.30
CA ASN A 70 -25.76 19.91 17.68
C ASN A 70 -26.38 21.31 17.78
N ALA A 71 -26.56 22.02 16.67
CA ALA A 71 -26.96 23.44 16.67
C ALA A 71 -28.48 23.68 16.75
N GLU A 72 -29.31 22.64 16.58
CA GLU A 72 -30.79 22.78 16.55
C GLU A 72 -31.50 22.36 17.86
N MET A 73 -30.75 22.12 18.95
CA MET A 73 -31.32 21.69 20.24
C MET A 73 -31.26 22.77 21.35
N SER A 74 -31.46 24.04 21.01
CA SER A 74 -31.61 25.15 21.97
C SER A 74 -32.73 26.11 21.58
#